data_AF-A0A7V5YRD8-F1
#
_entry.id   AF-A0A7V5YRD8-F1
#
_cell.length_a   1.000
_cell.length_b   1.000
_cell.length_c   1.000
_cell.angle_alpha   90.00
_cell.angle_beta   90.00
_cell.angle_gamma   90.00
#
_symmetry.space_group_name_H-M   'P 1'
#
loop_
_entity.id
_entity.type
_entity.pdbx_description
1 polymer ?
#
loop_
_entity_poly.entity_id
_entity_poly.type
_entity_poly.pdbx_seq_one_letter_code
_entity_poly.pdbx_strand_id
1 'polypeptide(L)'
;MKLCNWAEWAGNMGRASRWLVGLVCLLGWVAGAQEQGQRRVQVKSVRWWSLGDVTRIAVEVSGDFTFRQERLSSPERVYFDILNAINRVGGRKIVENFSIHDGVVRQLRVGQNRIDVVRVVIELEGDCEVSASRLANPERLVVEVRARGRRERAKAQVSAAIQPSSSGPLKEGPAAGVAETAAGERVSPSAPIERPQEAPLETAGAVTRSQTATPPVAPVEQVPQPARRTREGEQSLTRALGLKVRRIVIDPGHGGKDTGTIGPTGLQEKDLTLDVAQRLAQLVSDRLGAEVVLTRSADEFVPLERRTEIANNARADLFVSLHVNSSRYRSVNGIETFYLDLTDSEADLEVAARENAGSTRSVHELSELIRKIALSDKLKESREFAGAVQQALYRVVRQVNGQSRNRGVKKAPFVVLIGAEMPSILVELGFITNPQEERLLKNPAYRQRLAEAIFQGIEVYAKSLSHFRTAATTGDE
;
A
#
# COMPACT_ATOMS: atom_id res chain seq x y z
N MET A 1 -16.39 -44.58 -28.88
CA MET A 1 -16.05 -45.87 -29.54
C MET A 1 -14.55 -45.86 -29.83
N LYS A 2 -13.76 -46.90 -29.57
CA LYS A 2 -13.95 -48.13 -28.76
C LYS A 2 -12.66 -48.35 -27.94
N LEU A 3 -12.76 -49.09 -26.84
CA LEU A 3 -11.58 -49.60 -26.11
C LEU A 3 -11.00 -50.83 -26.84
N CYS A 4 -9.69 -51.04 -26.75
CA CYS A 4 -9.04 -52.31 -27.11
C CYS A 4 -8.43 -52.96 -25.87
N ASN A 5 -8.63 -54.26 -25.72
CA ASN A 5 -8.39 -55.00 -24.48
C ASN A 5 -7.18 -55.94 -24.65
N TRP A 6 -6.18 -55.84 -23.77
CA TRP A 6 -4.95 -56.65 -23.83
C TRP A 6 -5.10 -57.91 -22.97
N ALA A 7 -5.77 -58.93 -23.51
CA ALA A 7 -6.10 -60.14 -22.73
C ALA A 7 -6.09 -61.45 -23.55
N GLU A 8 -5.19 -61.59 -24.54
CA GLU A 8 -5.19 -62.79 -25.42
C GLU A 8 -3.78 -63.23 -25.90
N TRP A 9 -2.83 -63.41 -24.97
CA TRP A 9 -1.54 -64.07 -25.29
C TRP A 9 -0.95 -64.86 -24.11
N ALA A 10 -1.66 -65.90 -23.66
CA ALA A 10 -1.22 -66.81 -22.60
C ALA A 10 -1.62 -68.27 -22.93
N GLY A 11 -1.00 -68.85 -23.96
CA GLY A 11 -1.41 -70.15 -24.53
C GLY A 11 -0.27 -71.14 -24.77
N ASN A 12 -0.10 -72.08 -23.83
CA ASN A 12 0.36 -73.46 -24.06
C ASN A 12 1.84 -73.77 -24.43
N MET A 13 2.76 -73.62 -23.47
CA MET A 13 3.98 -74.42 -23.27
C MET A 13 4.42 -74.24 -21.80
N GLY A 14 5.01 -75.17 -21.05
CA GLY A 14 5.27 -76.62 -21.21
C GLY A 14 5.75 -77.18 -19.85
N ARG A 15 5.60 -78.49 -19.57
CA ARG A 15 5.82 -79.06 -18.20
C ARG A 15 7.31 -79.19 -17.78
N ALA A 16 8.05 -78.08 -17.68
CA ALA A 16 9.49 -78.12 -17.36
C ALA A 16 10.02 -76.93 -16.52
N SER A 17 9.29 -76.47 -15.48
CA SER A 17 9.81 -75.52 -14.47
C SER A 17 8.97 -75.45 -13.18
N ARG A 18 8.85 -76.55 -12.42
CA ARG A 18 8.12 -76.55 -11.11
C ARG A 18 9.02 -76.42 -9.86
N TRP A 19 10.31 -76.18 -10.03
CA TRP A 19 11.30 -76.08 -8.94
C TRP A 19 12.16 -74.81 -8.96
N LEU A 20 11.72 -73.73 -9.64
CA LEU A 20 12.51 -72.48 -9.72
C LEU A 20 11.65 -71.18 -9.70
N VAL A 21 10.50 -71.21 -9.03
CA VAL A 21 9.68 -70.01 -8.75
C VAL A 21 9.61 -69.69 -7.23
N GLY A 22 9.87 -70.69 -6.37
CA GLY A 22 9.84 -70.54 -4.91
C GLY A 22 10.90 -69.62 -4.30
N LEU A 23 11.87 -69.13 -5.08
CA LEU A 23 12.94 -68.23 -4.62
C LEU A 23 12.80 -66.77 -5.09
N VAL A 24 11.68 -66.40 -5.72
CA VAL A 24 11.39 -64.99 -6.07
C VAL A 24 10.39 -64.36 -5.10
N CYS A 25 9.46 -65.16 -4.56
CA CYS A 25 8.41 -64.71 -3.64
C CYS A 25 8.89 -64.30 -2.23
N LEU A 26 10.19 -64.36 -1.93
CA LEU A 26 10.75 -63.87 -0.65
C LEU A 26 11.78 -62.72 -0.80
N LEU A 27 12.01 -62.21 -2.01
CA LEU A 27 12.80 -60.99 -2.25
C LEU A 27 11.96 -59.83 -2.82
N GLY A 28 10.70 -60.09 -3.21
CA GLY A 28 9.77 -59.05 -3.67
C GLY A 28 9.09 -58.20 -2.59
N TRP A 29 9.42 -58.37 -1.30
CA TRP A 29 8.66 -57.81 -0.16
C TRP A 29 9.50 -57.01 0.86
N VAL A 30 10.63 -56.43 0.43
CA VAL A 30 11.43 -55.49 1.25
C VAL A 30 11.79 -54.20 0.49
N ALA A 31 12.12 -54.30 -0.81
CA ALA A 31 12.47 -53.15 -1.64
C ALA A 31 11.23 -52.41 -2.16
N GLY A 32 10.65 -51.50 -1.35
CA GLY A 32 9.52 -50.68 -1.80
C GLY A 32 8.81 -49.88 -0.71
N ALA A 33 8.93 -50.26 0.56
CA ALA A 33 8.48 -49.45 1.70
C ALA A 33 9.45 -48.29 1.99
N GLN A 34 9.79 -47.51 0.96
CA GLN A 34 10.49 -46.26 1.12
C GLN A 34 9.53 -45.30 1.82
N GLU A 35 9.82 -44.95 3.08
CA GLU A 35 9.02 -43.99 3.84
C GLU A 35 8.81 -42.72 3.01
N GLN A 36 7.55 -42.43 2.66
CA GLN A 36 7.16 -41.09 2.20
C GLN A 36 7.12 -40.15 3.40
N GLY A 37 8.29 -39.95 4.03
CA GLY A 37 8.50 -38.90 5.02
C GLY A 37 8.15 -37.57 4.38
N GLN A 38 6.97 -37.06 4.69
CA GLN A 38 6.42 -35.84 4.12
C GLN A 38 7.47 -34.75 4.17
N ARG A 39 7.86 -34.20 3.01
CA ARG A 39 8.95 -33.21 2.91
C ARG A 39 8.68 -32.05 3.86
N ARG A 40 9.42 -32.00 4.96
CA ARG A 40 9.29 -31.00 6.03
C ARG A 40 9.16 -29.60 5.45
N VAL A 41 8.07 -28.92 5.80
CA VAL A 41 7.82 -27.57 5.33
C VAL A 41 8.82 -26.59 5.95
N GLN A 42 9.11 -25.51 5.25
CA GLN A 42 10.08 -24.51 5.69
C GLN A 42 9.32 -23.24 6.06
N VAL A 43 9.58 -22.68 7.24
CA VAL A 43 9.20 -21.29 7.51
C VAL A 43 10.09 -20.41 6.63
N LYS A 44 9.46 -19.63 5.74
CA LYS A 44 10.10 -18.78 4.73
C LYS A 44 10.35 -17.35 5.19
N SER A 45 9.45 -16.82 6.01
CA SER A 45 9.57 -15.47 6.57
C SER A 45 8.59 -15.29 7.73
N VAL A 46 8.95 -14.41 8.65
CA VAL A 46 8.08 -13.88 9.70
C VAL A 46 7.94 -12.39 9.45
N ARG A 47 6.71 -11.89 9.43
CA ARG A 47 6.39 -10.46 9.32
C ARG A 47 5.36 -10.09 10.38
N TRP A 48 5.38 -8.84 10.82
CA TRP A 48 4.41 -8.31 11.78
C TRP A 48 4.11 -6.84 11.47
N TRP A 49 2.92 -6.40 11.88
CA TRP A 49 2.42 -5.04 11.68
C TRP A 49 1.57 -4.63 12.89
N SER A 50 1.91 -3.49 13.50
CA SER A 50 1.10 -2.87 14.55
C SER A 50 0.11 -1.89 13.91
N LEU A 51 -1.18 -2.21 13.97
CA LEU A 51 -2.28 -1.57 13.26
C LEU A 51 -3.25 -0.93 14.28
N GLY A 52 -2.80 0.13 14.96
CA GLY A 52 -3.60 0.85 15.95
C GLY A 52 -3.70 0.10 17.28
N ASP A 53 -4.76 -0.69 17.46
CA ASP A 53 -5.00 -1.54 18.64
C ASP A 53 -4.89 -3.05 18.36
N VAL A 54 -4.48 -3.41 17.14
CA VAL A 54 -4.31 -4.78 16.65
C VAL A 54 -2.88 -5.00 16.16
N THR A 55 -2.20 -6.02 16.63
CA THR A 55 -0.90 -6.46 16.07
C THR A 55 -1.09 -7.74 15.30
N ARG A 56 -0.92 -7.66 13.97
CA ARG A 56 -1.03 -8.80 13.06
C ARG A 56 0.35 -9.37 12.79
N ILE A 57 0.50 -10.68 12.86
CA ILE A 57 1.74 -11.42 12.61
C ILE A 57 1.47 -12.46 11.53
N ALA A 58 2.28 -12.50 10.47
CA ALA A 58 2.17 -13.49 9.39
C ALA A 58 3.47 -14.29 9.26
N VAL A 59 3.36 -15.61 9.41
CA VAL A 59 4.44 -16.57 9.23
C VAL A 59 4.18 -17.34 7.93
N GLU A 60 5.01 -17.10 6.92
CA GLU A 60 4.88 -17.75 5.61
C GLU A 60 5.59 -19.10 5.61
N VAL A 61 4.95 -20.12 5.05
CA VAL A 61 5.37 -21.52 5.06
C VAL A 61 5.53 -22.03 3.61
N SER A 62 6.34 -23.07 3.41
CA SER A 62 6.67 -23.57 2.06
C SER A 62 5.61 -24.44 1.40
N GLY A 63 4.55 -24.82 2.11
CA GLY A 63 3.47 -25.71 1.69
C GLY A 63 2.46 -25.86 2.83
N ASP A 64 1.42 -26.68 2.63
CA ASP A 64 0.38 -26.90 3.65
C ASP A 64 1.00 -27.38 4.98
N PHE A 65 0.43 -26.89 6.08
CA PHE A 65 0.97 -27.03 7.41
C PHE A 65 -0.16 -27.12 8.43
N THR A 66 0.08 -27.88 9.50
CA THR A 66 -0.76 -27.87 10.70
C THR A 66 -0.06 -27.12 11.83
N PHE A 67 -0.85 -26.51 12.71
CA PHE A 67 -0.31 -25.84 13.90
C PHE A 67 -1.16 -26.16 15.13
N ARG A 68 -0.55 -26.03 16.32
CA ARG A 68 -1.23 -26.01 17.63
C ARG A 68 -1.04 -24.64 18.27
N GLN A 69 -2.04 -24.17 19.01
CA GLN A 69 -1.99 -22.91 19.77
C GLN A 69 -2.14 -23.22 21.26
N GLU A 70 -1.27 -22.64 22.09
CA GLU A 70 -1.35 -22.70 23.56
C GLU A 70 -1.06 -21.31 24.16
N ARG A 71 -1.68 -21.01 25.31
CA ARG A 71 -1.39 -19.81 26.12
C ARG A 71 -0.75 -20.22 27.44
N LEU A 72 0.26 -19.47 27.86
CA LEU A 72 0.94 -19.61 29.13
C LEU A 72 0.90 -18.27 29.86
N SER A 73 0.65 -18.32 31.16
CA SER A 73 0.82 -17.18 32.06
C SER A 73 2.24 -17.13 32.62
N SER A 74 2.61 -15.97 33.20
CA SER A 74 3.88 -15.73 33.89
C SER A 74 5.17 -16.01 33.08
N PRO A 75 5.58 -15.10 32.16
CA PRO A 75 4.83 -13.97 31.63
C PRO A 75 3.71 -14.41 30.68
N GLU A 76 2.70 -13.55 30.50
CA GLU A 76 1.63 -13.79 29.52
C GLU A 76 2.22 -13.94 28.11
N ARG A 77 1.96 -15.09 27.49
CA ARG A 77 2.42 -15.40 26.14
C ARG A 77 1.52 -16.43 25.46
N VAL A 78 1.30 -16.26 24.16
CA VAL A 78 0.70 -17.29 23.31
C VAL A 78 1.78 -17.84 22.40
N TYR A 79 1.76 -19.15 22.15
CA TYR A 79 2.67 -19.76 21.20
C TYR A 79 1.95 -20.66 20.20
N PHE A 80 2.54 -20.73 19.00
CA PHE A 80 2.06 -21.53 17.88
C PHE A 80 3.16 -22.52 17.48
N ASP A 81 2.90 -23.81 17.65
CA ASP A 81 3.78 -24.90 17.20
C ASP A 81 3.35 -25.34 15.80
N ILE A 82 4.11 -24.94 14.77
CA ILE A 82 3.94 -25.39 13.38
C ILE A 82 4.58 -26.77 13.25
N LEU A 83 3.80 -27.76 12.85
CA LEU A 83 4.17 -29.18 12.82
C LEU A 83 4.77 -29.59 11.46
N ASN A 84 5.59 -30.63 11.46
CA ASN A 84 6.39 -31.12 10.33
C ASN A 84 7.23 -30.00 9.66
N ALA A 85 7.74 -29.05 10.45
CA ALA A 85 8.35 -27.82 9.98
C ALA A 85 9.82 -27.65 10.39
N ILE A 86 10.60 -26.97 9.54
CA ILE A 86 11.98 -26.57 9.82
C ILE A 86 12.18 -25.06 9.65
N ASN A 87 13.02 -24.51 10.53
CA ASN A 87 13.26 -23.08 10.67
C ASN A 87 14.49 -22.63 9.85
N ARG A 88 14.40 -22.72 8.51
CA ARG A 88 15.52 -22.42 7.60
C ARG A 88 15.10 -21.73 6.32
N VAL A 89 15.89 -20.72 5.91
CA VAL A 89 15.91 -20.12 4.57
C VAL A 89 17.34 -20.11 4.06
N GLY A 90 17.56 -20.60 2.82
CA GLY A 90 18.89 -20.61 2.19
C GLY A 90 19.98 -21.33 3.00
N GLY A 91 19.60 -22.28 3.86
CA GLY A 91 20.50 -22.98 4.79
C GLY A 91 20.78 -22.28 6.12
N ARG A 92 20.43 -20.99 6.28
CA ARG A 92 20.58 -20.24 7.54
C ARG A 92 19.38 -20.50 8.47
N LYS A 93 19.62 -20.52 9.78
CA LYS A 93 18.54 -20.58 10.80
C LYS A 93 17.85 -19.23 10.92
N ILE A 94 16.52 -19.20 10.94
CA ILE A 94 15.75 -17.98 11.23
C ILE A 94 15.59 -17.84 12.75
N VAL A 95 16.64 -17.41 13.46
CA VAL A 95 16.53 -17.05 14.88
C VAL A 95 16.16 -15.58 14.97
N GLU A 96 14.87 -15.30 14.77
CA GLU A 96 14.31 -13.96 14.80
C GLU A 96 13.67 -13.70 16.18
N ASN A 97 14.27 -12.78 16.93
CA ASN A 97 13.72 -12.20 18.16
C ASN A 97 13.43 -10.72 17.89
N PHE A 98 12.17 -10.36 17.69
CA PHE A 98 11.73 -8.97 17.51
C PHE A 98 11.18 -8.43 18.83
N SER A 99 11.82 -7.39 19.39
CA SER A 99 11.19 -6.54 20.41
C SER A 99 10.24 -5.59 19.69
N ILE A 100 8.96 -5.57 20.09
CA ILE A 100 7.90 -4.87 19.37
C ILE A 100 7.38 -3.69 20.19
N HIS A 101 6.95 -3.92 21.43
CA HIS A 101 6.54 -2.88 22.40
C HIS A 101 5.48 -1.91 21.87
N ASP A 102 4.45 -2.44 21.18
CA ASP A 102 3.33 -1.68 20.65
C ASP A 102 2.13 -1.57 21.61
N GLY A 103 2.29 -2.04 22.85
CA GLY A 103 1.25 -2.02 23.87
C GLY A 103 0.27 -3.20 23.83
N VAL A 104 0.46 -4.16 22.91
CA VAL A 104 -0.24 -5.47 22.94
C VAL A 104 0.71 -6.66 22.73
N VAL A 105 1.80 -6.47 21.96
CA VAL A 105 2.89 -7.44 21.80
C VAL A 105 4.19 -6.82 22.29
N ARG A 106 4.74 -7.40 23.36
CA ARG A 106 6.06 -7.04 23.89
C ARG A 106 7.16 -7.59 22.99
N GLN A 107 7.10 -8.88 22.66
CA GLN A 107 8.15 -9.55 21.89
C GLN A 107 7.62 -10.73 21.05
N LEU A 108 8.13 -10.88 19.83
CA LEU A 108 7.92 -12.04 18.96
C LEU A 108 9.23 -12.81 18.82
N ARG A 109 9.20 -14.13 19.03
CA ARG A 109 10.37 -15.03 18.89
C ARG A 109 10.02 -16.22 18.01
N VAL A 110 10.85 -16.57 17.03
CA VAL A 110 10.66 -17.77 16.20
C VAL A 110 11.89 -18.69 16.26
N GLY A 111 11.65 -19.97 16.56
CA GLY A 111 12.71 -20.93 16.84
C GLY A 111 12.34 -22.38 16.53
N GLN A 112 13.36 -23.21 16.27
CA GLN A 112 13.18 -24.65 16.14
C GLN A 112 13.03 -25.26 17.55
N ASN A 113 11.82 -25.70 17.90
CA ASN A 113 11.47 -26.23 19.22
C ASN A 113 11.73 -27.74 19.33
N ARG A 114 11.45 -28.47 18.24
CA ARG A 114 11.81 -29.89 18.06
C ARG A 114 12.32 -30.10 16.63
N ILE A 115 12.87 -31.29 16.33
CA ILE A 115 13.43 -31.64 15.00
C ILE A 115 12.44 -31.47 13.82
N ASP A 116 11.15 -31.42 14.15
CA ASP A 116 9.97 -31.41 13.31
C ASP A 116 8.97 -30.27 13.67
N VAL A 117 9.28 -29.43 14.68
CA VAL A 117 8.39 -28.37 15.14
C VAL A 117 9.09 -27.02 15.20
N VAL A 118 8.53 -26.02 14.53
CA VAL A 118 8.92 -24.61 14.67
C VAL A 118 7.91 -23.92 15.59
N ARG A 119 8.40 -23.29 16.67
CA ARG A 119 7.59 -22.55 17.62
C ARG A 119 7.70 -21.05 17.36
N VAL A 120 6.55 -20.42 17.26
CA VAL A 120 6.36 -18.96 17.21
C VAL A 120 5.83 -18.54 18.57
N VAL A 121 6.58 -17.77 19.35
CA VAL A 121 6.20 -17.30 20.69
C VAL A 121 5.93 -15.81 20.63
N ILE A 122 4.77 -15.40 21.15
CA ILE A 122 4.36 -14.00 21.29
C ILE A 122 4.26 -13.71 22.79
N GLU A 123 5.18 -12.92 23.33
CA GLU A 123 5.07 -12.35 24.68
C GLU A 123 4.15 -11.13 24.62
N LEU A 124 3.06 -11.18 25.39
CA LEU A 124 1.97 -10.21 25.34
C LEU A 124 2.22 -9.05 26.30
N GLU A 125 1.60 -7.90 26.01
CA GLU A 125 1.63 -6.71 26.85
C GLU A 125 0.22 -6.40 27.34
N GLY A 126 0.00 -6.53 28.66
CA GLY A 126 -1.34 -6.45 29.26
C GLY A 126 -2.22 -7.70 29.02
N ASP A 127 -3.52 -7.61 29.31
CA ASP A 127 -4.47 -8.64 28.89
C ASP A 127 -4.82 -8.43 27.42
N CYS A 128 -4.58 -9.44 26.60
CA CYS A 128 -4.84 -9.44 25.17
C CYS A 128 -5.68 -10.65 24.74
N GLU A 129 -6.54 -10.43 23.75
CA GLU A 129 -7.18 -11.49 22.98
C GLU A 129 -6.30 -11.85 21.78
N VAL A 130 -6.21 -13.14 21.44
CA VAL A 130 -5.35 -13.64 20.35
C VAL A 130 -6.12 -14.62 19.48
N SER A 131 -6.31 -14.27 18.22
CA SER A 131 -6.93 -15.11 17.19
C SER A 131 -5.91 -15.55 16.14
N ALA A 132 -6.20 -16.66 15.44
CA ALA A 132 -5.32 -17.15 14.38
C ALA A 132 -6.09 -17.83 13.24
N SER A 133 -5.58 -17.71 12.02
CA SER A 133 -6.14 -18.27 10.80
C SER A 133 -5.03 -18.80 9.88
N ARG A 134 -5.42 -19.59 8.86
CA ARG A 134 -4.53 -19.95 7.74
C ARG A 134 -5.02 -19.27 6.48
N LEU A 135 -4.09 -18.70 5.71
CA LEU A 135 -4.33 -18.24 4.35
C LEU A 135 -3.52 -19.12 3.39
N ALA A 136 -4.13 -19.53 2.29
CA ALA A 136 -3.46 -20.24 1.21
C ALA A 136 -2.93 -19.26 0.15
N ASN A 137 -2.01 -19.72 -0.70
CA ASN A 137 -1.49 -19.00 -1.87
C ASN A 137 -0.86 -17.61 -1.58
N PRO A 138 0.31 -17.52 -0.91
CA PRO A 138 1.09 -18.63 -0.36
C PRO A 138 0.68 -18.96 1.07
N GLU A 139 0.95 -20.20 1.48
CA GLU A 139 0.59 -20.73 2.80
C GLU A 139 1.15 -19.89 3.94
N ARG A 140 0.26 -19.37 4.80
CA ARG A 140 0.58 -18.46 5.90
C ARG A 140 -0.25 -18.80 7.15
N LEU A 141 0.42 -18.86 8.29
CA LEU A 141 -0.22 -18.67 9.60
C LEU A 141 -0.34 -17.17 9.81
N VAL A 142 -1.57 -16.66 9.99
CA VAL A 142 -1.83 -15.28 10.40
C VAL A 142 -2.36 -15.30 11.83
N VAL A 143 -1.79 -14.47 12.69
CA VAL A 143 -2.19 -14.27 14.08
C VAL A 143 -2.55 -12.81 14.27
N GLU A 144 -3.61 -12.51 15.01
CA GLU A 144 -3.91 -11.15 15.48
C GLU A 144 -3.95 -11.10 17.00
N VAL A 145 -3.33 -10.08 17.57
CA VAL A 145 -3.29 -9.78 19.00
C VAL A 145 -3.99 -8.45 19.23
N ARG A 146 -4.90 -8.36 20.21
CA ARG A 146 -5.70 -7.16 20.49
C ARG A 146 -5.85 -6.90 21.98
N ALA A 147 -5.82 -5.64 22.40
CA ALA A 147 -5.98 -5.27 23.81
C ALA A 147 -7.38 -5.65 24.35
N ARG A 148 -7.43 -6.55 25.34
CA ARG A 148 -8.68 -6.90 26.03
C ARG A 148 -9.04 -5.81 27.03
N GLY A 149 -10.34 -5.59 27.27
CA GLY A 149 -10.80 -4.72 28.36
C GLY A 149 -10.72 -3.20 28.13
N ARG A 150 -10.30 -2.68 26.95
CA ARG A 150 -10.48 -1.23 26.63
C ARG A 150 -11.97 -0.82 26.66
N ARG A 151 -12.86 -1.79 26.45
CA ARG A 151 -14.34 -1.69 26.56
C ARG A 151 -14.87 -1.76 28.02
N GLU A 152 -14.03 -2.09 29.00
CA GLU A 152 -14.43 -2.34 30.40
C GLU A 152 -13.75 -1.41 31.40
N ARG A 153 -12.46 -1.06 31.23
CA ARG A 153 -11.83 0.01 32.03
C ARG A 153 -12.57 1.35 31.89
N ALA A 154 -13.09 1.63 30.68
CA ALA A 154 -13.96 2.77 30.41
C ALA A 154 -15.29 2.72 31.18
N LYS A 155 -15.85 1.53 31.47
CA LYS A 155 -17.03 1.41 32.35
C LYS A 155 -16.67 1.66 33.82
N ALA A 156 -15.59 1.04 34.30
CA ALA A 156 -15.17 1.14 35.69
C ALA A 156 -14.84 2.59 36.11
N GLN A 157 -14.12 3.35 35.27
CA GLN A 157 -13.83 4.77 35.57
C GLN A 157 -15.07 5.67 35.52
N VAL A 158 -16.04 5.39 34.63
CA VAL A 158 -17.30 6.16 34.59
C VAL A 158 -18.16 5.89 35.83
N SER A 159 -18.24 4.65 36.32
CA SER A 159 -18.95 4.34 37.56
C SER A 159 -18.33 4.95 38.82
N ALA A 160 -17.01 5.17 38.85
CA ALA A 160 -16.32 5.81 39.97
C ALA A 160 -16.42 7.34 39.97
N ALA A 161 -16.69 7.96 38.81
CA ALA A 161 -16.74 9.41 38.65
C ALA A 161 -18.13 10.04 38.90
N ILE A 162 -19.16 9.23 39.21
CA ILE A 162 -20.53 9.68 39.42
C ILE A 162 -20.95 9.45 40.88
N GLN A 163 -20.44 10.30 41.77
CA GLN A 163 -21.10 10.66 43.03
C GLN A 163 -21.23 12.19 43.10
N PRO A 164 -22.44 12.75 43.32
CA PRO A 164 -22.63 14.20 43.28
C PRO A 164 -22.25 14.86 44.62
N SER A 165 -21.15 15.62 44.65
CA SER A 165 -20.93 16.64 45.67
C SER A 165 -21.76 17.89 45.34
N SER A 166 -22.60 18.31 46.28
CA SER A 166 -23.52 19.45 46.11
C SER A 166 -22.82 20.82 46.24
N SER A 167 -23.47 21.85 45.72
CA SER A 167 -22.94 23.22 45.66
C SER A 167 -23.07 23.99 46.98
N GLY A 168 -22.06 24.81 47.28
CA GLY A 168 -22.04 25.82 48.36
C GLY A 168 -21.24 27.06 47.92
N PRO A 169 -21.57 28.29 48.37
CA PRO A 169 -21.22 29.52 47.65
C PRO A 169 -19.93 30.24 48.08
N LEU A 170 -19.53 31.17 47.21
CA LEU A 170 -18.39 32.10 47.29
C LEU A 170 -18.28 32.90 48.61
N LYS A 171 -17.06 33.27 49.00
CA LYS A 171 -16.75 34.46 49.81
C LYS A 171 -15.35 35.04 49.54
N GLU A 172 -15.10 36.25 50.08
CA GLU A 172 -13.97 37.13 49.73
C GLU A 172 -12.58 36.70 50.26
N GLY A 173 -11.51 37.34 49.76
CA GLY A 173 -10.16 37.32 50.38
C GLY A 173 -10.08 38.22 51.64
N PRO A 174 -8.90 38.41 52.28
CA PRO A 174 -7.67 38.89 51.59
C PRO A 174 -6.28 38.45 52.16
N ALA A 175 -5.22 38.86 51.44
CA ALA A 175 -3.89 39.35 51.89
C ALA A 175 -2.88 38.55 52.78
N ALA A 176 -1.60 38.70 52.38
CA ALA A 176 -0.36 38.81 53.18
C ALA A 176 0.44 37.56 53.67
N GLY A 177 1.77 37.75 53.82
CA GLY A 177 2.81 36.79 54.29
C GLY A 177 3.62 36.15 53.15
N VAL A 178 4.82 36.56 52.70
CA VAL A 178 6.08 37.12 53.29
C VAL A 178 7.09 36.09 53.80
N ALA A 179 8.10 35.78 52.96
CA ALA A 179 9.50 35.35 53.22
C ALA A 179 10.09 34.94 51.84
N GLU A 180 11.18 35.46 51.25
CA GLU A 180 12.44 36.13 51.65
C GLU A 180 13.66 35.22 51.89
N THR A 181 14.49 35.05 50.85
CA THR A 181 15.97 35.07 50.79
C THR A 181 16.36 35.31 49.31
N ALA A 182 17.06 36.37 48.92
CA ALA A 182 18.50 36.65 49.07
C ALA A 182 19.40 35.61 48.31
N ALA A 183 20.36 35.97 47.44
CA ALA A 183 20.89 37.28 46.99
C ALA A 183 21.14 37.29 45.45
N GLY A 184 21.42 38.44 44.81
CA GLY A 184 22.80 38.82 44.37
C GLY A 184 23.12 38.21 42.98
N GLU A 185 23.38 38.95 41.89
CA GLU A 185 24.22 40.15 41.74
C GLU A 185 23.60 41.20 40.77
N ARG A 186 24.15 42.42 40.70
CA ARG A 186 23.78 43.47 39.72
C ARG A 186 24.81 43.55 38.57
N VAL A 187 24.38 44.04 37.40
CA VAL A 187 24.86 45.31 36.78
C VAL A 187 24.13 45.56 35.44
N SER A 188 23.65 46.81 35.28
CA SER A 188 23.17 47.50 34.07
C SER A 188 23.85 48.90 34.08
N PRO A 189 23.78 49.79 33.06
CA PRO A 189 22.91 49.87 31.87
C PRO A 189 23.75 49.87 30.55
N SER A 190 23.40 50.35 29.35
CA SER A 190 22.35 51.29 28.88
C SER A 190 21.95 51.05 27.41
N ALA A 191 20.85 51.68 26.99
CA ALA A 191 20.58 52.03 25.58
C ALA A 191 21.20 53.40 25.22
N PRO A 192 21.09 53.86 23.96
CA PRO A 192 19.96 54.73 23.63
C PRO A 192 19.26 54.42 22.29
N ILE A 193 18.23 55.21 21.98
CA ILE A 193 17.33 55.11 20.82
C ILE A 193 17.69 56.22 19.82
N GLU A 194 17.63 55.96 18.51
CA GLU A 194 17.30 57.05 17.56
C GLU A 194 16.70 56.62 16.20
N ARG A 195 15.88 57.53 15.66
CA ARG A 195 15.26 57.69 14.33
C ARG A 195 14.86 59.18 14.29
N PRO A 196 14.77 59.89 13.13
CA PRO A 196 14.16 59.41 11.88
C PRO A 196 14.79 59.99 10.58
N GLN A 197 13.98 60.05 9.51
CA GLN A 197 14.00 60.95 8.33
C GLN A 197 14.53 60.47 6.96
N GLU A 198 13.53 60.28 6.08
CA GLU A 198 13.35 60.90 4.75
C GLU A 198 14.28 60.60 3.56
N ALA A 199 13.69 60.78 2.37
CA ALA A 199 14.28 60.63 1.04
C ALA A 199 14.20 61.98 0.28
N PRO A 200 14.91 62.10 -0.85
CA PRO A 200 14.37 62.89 -1.98
C PRO A 200 14.28 62.09 -3.30
N LEU A 201 13.58 62.65 -4.28
CA LEU A 201 13.45 62.16 -5.67
C LEU A 201 14.23 63.08 -6.64
N GLU A 202 14.72 62.51 -7.75
CA GLU A 202 14.86 63.16 -9.08
C GLU A 202 14.53 62.10 -10.18
N THR A 203 13.80 62.24 -11.29
CA THR A 203 13.04 63.31 -12.01
C THR A 203 13.53 63.80 -13.40
N ALA A 204 14.09 62.91 -14.24
CA ALA A 204 14.09 63.07 -15.71
C ALA A 204 13.91 61.67 -16.38
N GLY A 205 13.25 61.44 -17.51
CA GLY A 205 12.86 62.31 -18.63
C GLY A 205 13.52 61.78 -19.93
N ALA A 206 12.86 61.51 -21.06
CA ALA A 206 11.45 61.65 -21.44
C ALA A 206 11.11 60.80 -22.71
N VAL A 207 10.02 61.16 -23.42
CA VAL A 207 9.59 60.73 -24.78
C VAL A 207 8.70 59.49 -24.90
N THR A 208 7.40 59.76 -25.07
CA THR A 208 6.31 58.81 -25.37
C THR A 208 6.25 58.41 -26.85
N ARG A 209 5.82 57.18 -27.14
CA ARG A 209 5.02 56.87 -28.34
C ARG A 209 3.78 56.07 -27.95
N SER A 210 2.61 56.61 -28.24
CA SER A 210 1.32 56.00 -27.89
C SER A 210 1.04 54.77 -28.76
N GLN A 211 0.50 53.73 -28.13
CA GLN A 211 -0.35 52.74 -28.80
C GLN A 211 -1.70 52.71 -28.07
N THR A 212 -2.79 52.60 -28.82
CA THR A 212 -4.16 52.63 -28.28
C THR A 212 -4.49 51.33 -27.56
N ALA A 213 -4.55 51.36 -26.24
CA ALA A 213 -5.06 50.25 -25.46
C ALA A 213 -6.59 50.15 -25.61
N THR A 214 -7.07 48.96 -25.99
CA THR A 214 -8.48 48.58 -25.78
C THR A 214 -8.77 48.49 -24.28
N PRO A 215 -10.01 48.73 -23.84
CA PRO A 215 -10.38 48.57 -22.43
C PRO A 215 -10.18 47.11 -21.99
N PRO A 216 -9.70 46.85 -20.76
CA PRO A 216 -9.51 45.49 -20.27
C PRO A 216 -10.86 44.80 -20.12
N VAL A 217 -11.04 43.69 -20.83
CA VAL A 217 -12.19 42.80 -20.65
C VAL A 217 -12.16 42.28 -19.21
N ALA A 218 -13.25 42.51 -18.46
CA ALA A 218 -13.34 42.08 -17.07
C ALA A 218 -13.18 40.54 -16.97
N PRO A 219 -12.56 40.00 -15.91
CA PRO A 219 -12.43 38.56 -15.73
C PRO A 219 -13.81 37.89 -15.76
N VAL A 220 -14.01 36.99 -16.72
CA VAL A 220 -15.26 36.24 -16.89
C VAL A 220 -15.49 35.39 -15.64
N GLU A 221 -16.48 35.77 -14.83
CA GLU A 221 -16.73 35.18 -13.53
C GLU A 221 -17.14 33.70 -13.67
N GLN A 222 -16.29 32.82 -13.14
CA GLN A 222 -16.37 31.38 -13.38
C GLN A 222 -17.39 30.74 -12.43
N VAL A 223 -18.67 30.72 -12.84
CA VAL A 223 -19.77 30.13 -12.05
C VAL A 223 -19.43 28.68 -11.66
N PRO A 224 -19.35 28.35 -10.34
CA PRO A 224 -18.99 27.01 -9.90
C PRO A 224 -20.11 26.01 -10.20
N GLN A 225 -19.72 24.80 -10.61
CA GLN A 225 -20.62 23.68 -10.89
C GLN A 225 -20.13 22.41 -10.16
N PRO A 226 -21.03 21.48 -9.80
CA PRO A 226 -20.66 20.27 -9.07
C PRO A 226 -19.70 19.37 -9.86
N ALA A 227 -18.81 18.68 -9.14
CA ALA A 227 -17.82 17.78 -9.74
C ALA A 227 -18.44 16.70 -10.62
N ARG A 228 -17.69 16.28 -11.66
CA ARG A 228 -18.12 15.17 -12.52
C ARG A 228 -18.18 13.89 -11.69
N ARG A 229 -19.34 13.24 -11.72
CA ARG A 229 -19.57 11.87 -11.24
C ARG A 229 -18.53 10.90 -11.80
N THR A 230 -18.31 9.78 -11.10
CA THR A 230 -17.52 8.65 -11.62
C THR A 230 -18.15 8.09 -12.91
N ARG A 231 -17.44 7.22 -13.65
CA ARG A 231 -17.98 6.53 -14.84
C ARG A 231 -19.21 5.68 -14.54
N GLU A 232 -19.42 5.32 -13.27
CA GLU A 232 -20.57 4.55 -12.78
C GLU A 232 -21.69 5.46 -12.22
N GLY A 233 -21.55 6.79 -12.36
CA GLY A 233 -22.60 7.75 -12.03
C GLY A 233 -22.65 8.18 -10.56
N GLU A 234 -21.68 7.79 -9.75
CA GLU A 234 -21.61 8.09 -8.32
C GLU A 234 -20.88 9.41 -8.01
N GLN A 235 -20.99 9.91 -6.77
CA GLN A 235 -20.15 10.97 -6.25
C GLN A 235 -19.38 10.49 -5.03
N SER A 236 -18.05 10.50 -5.10
CA SER A 236 -17.15 10.39 -3.95
C SER A 236 -17.11 11.71 -3.18
N LEU A 237 -16.66 11.66 -1.91
CA LEU A 237 -16.43 12.87 -1.11
C LEU A 237 -15.32 13.74 -1.73
N THR A 238 -14.27 13.14 -2.30
CA THR A 238 -13.19 13.86 -3.00
C THR A 238 -13.72 14.74 -4.13
N ARG A 239 -14.71 14.23 -4.89
CA ARG A 239 -15.41 14.97 -5.94
C ARG A 239 -16.40 15.97 -5.35
N ALA A 240 -17.25 15.57 -4.41
CA ALA A 240 -18.25 16.45 -3.79
C ALA A 240 -17.63 17.70 -3.13
N LEU A 241 -16.41 17.58 -2.59
CA LEU A 241 -15.65 18.68 -1.97
C LEU A 241 -14.77 19.48 -2.95
N GLY A 242 -14.75 19.14 -4.25
CA GLY A 242 -14.04 19.88 -5.30
C GLY A 242 -12.51 19.94 -5.14
N LEU A 243 -11.91 18.94 -4.50
CA LEU A 243 -10.53 18.99 -4.06
C LEU A 243 -9.52 19.05 -5.22
N LYS A 244 -8.48 19.88 -5.07
CA LYS A 244 -7.36 19.98 -6.01
C LYS A 244 -6.21 19.07 -5.59
N VAL A 245 -5.68 18.30 -6.54
CA VAL A 245 -4.39 17.61 -6.40
C VAL A 245 -3.29 18.66 -6.24
N ARG A 246 -2.55 18.62 -5.13
CA ARG A 246 -1.45 19.52 -4.79
C ARG A 246 -0.13 18.79 -4.57
N ARG A 247 -0.15 17.52 -4.16
CA ARG A 247 1.05 16.68 -3.99
C ARG A 247 0.84 15.28 -4.56
N ILE A 248 1.80 14.79 -5.33
CA ILE A 248 1.82 13.42 -5.87
C ILE A 248 3.08 12.72 -5.40
N VAL A 249 2.95 11.47 -4.92
CA VAL A 249 4.10 10.59 -4.72
C VAL A 249 4.25 9.67 -5.92
N ILE A 250 5.45 9.65 -6.49
CA ILE A 250 5.84 8.76 -7.58
C ILE A 250 6.81 7.74 -7.00
N ASP A 251 6.53 6.46 -7.23
CA ASP A 251 7.29 5.34 -6.68
C ASP A 251 7.98 4.57 -7.81
N PRO A 252 9.31 4.73 -8.01
CA PRO A 252 10.05 3.95 -8.98
C PRO A 252 10.28 2.54 -8.42
N GLY A 253 9.59 1.54 -8.96
CA GLY A 253 9.67 0.14 -8.51
C GLY A 253 11.11 -0.38 -8.42
N HIS A 254 11.34 -1.34 -7.49
CA HIS A 254 12.65 -1.95 -7.23
C HIS A 254 13.73 -0.93 -6.80
N GLY A 255 15.03 -1.24 -6.93
CA GLY A 255 16.15 -0.33 -6.63
C GLY A 255 17.28 -0.99 -5.82
N GLY A 256 18.51 -0.53 -6.05
CA GLY A 256 19.72 -1.00 -5.37
C GLY A 256 19.99 -2.48 -5.60
N LYS A 257 19.92 -3.27 -4.52
CA LYS A 257 20.07 -4.75 -4.53
C LYS A 257 18.91 -5.47 -5.22
N ASP A 258 17.77 -4.82 -5.39
CA ASP A 258 16.62 -5.36 -6.10
C ASP A 258 16.63 -4.79 -7.53
N THR A 259 16.96 -5.64 -8.50
CA THR A 259 17.02 -5.27 -9.92
C THR A 259 15.63 -5.13 -10.56
N GLY A 260 14.60 -5.66 -9.90
CA GLY A 260 13.40 -6.13 -10.59
C GLY A 260 13.74 -7.13 -11.70
N THR A 261 12.90 -7.20 -12.71
CA THR A 261 13.08 -8.08 -13.86
C THR A 261 14.26 -7.62 -14.73
N ILE A 262 15.06 -8.56 -15.24
CA ILE A 262 16.11 -8.31 -16.23
C ILE A 262 15.65 -8.79 -17.61
N GLY A 263 15.68 -7.89 -18.60
CA GLY A 263 15.32 -8.15 -20.00
C GLY A 263 16.34 -9.01 -20.76
N PRO A 264 15.95 -9.58 -21.92
CA PRO A 264 16.80 -10.50 -22.69
C PRO A 264 18.13 -9.91 -23.18
N THR A 265 18.29 -8.58 -23.20
CA THR A 265 19.56 -7.91 -23.53
C THR A 265 20.09 -7.06 -22.36
N GLY A 266 19.80 -7.48 -21.12
CA GLY A 266 20.43 -6.95 -19.90
C GLY A 266 19.83 -5.65 -19.36
N LEU A 267 18.69 -5.20 -19.87
CA LEU A 267 17.99 -4.04 -19.32
C LEU A 267 17.39 -4.39 -17.96
N GLN A 268 17.58 -3.55 -16.93
CA GLN A 268 17.00 -3.79 -15.60
C GLN A 268 15.75 -2.94 -15.39
N GLU A 269 14.72 -3.54 -14.80
CA GLU A 269 13.47 -2.86 -14.47
C GLU A 269 13.70 -1.65 -13.56
N LYS A 270 14.56 -1.78 -12.54
CA LYS A 270 14.88 -0.68 -11.60
C LYS A 270 15.44 0.59 -12.25
N ASP A 271 16.12 0.47 -13.40
CA ASP A 271 16.72 1.60 -14.12
C ASP A 271 15.67 2.30 -14.98
N LEU A 272 14.77 1.52 -15.58
CA LEU A 272 13.63 2.02 -16.36
C LEU A 272 12.62 2.77 -15.50
N THR A 273 12.26 2.21 -14.34
CA THR A 273 11.27 2.83 -13.45
C THR A 273 11.78 4.16 -12.92
N LEU A 274 13.09 4.26 -12.60
CA LEU A 274 13.71 5.52 -12.15
C LEU A 274 13.74 6.59 -13.25
N ASP A 275 14.19 6.26 -14.45
CA ASP A 275 14.24 7.21 -15.59
C ASP A 275 12.84 7.73 -15.95
N VAL A 276 11.82 6.86 -16.00
CA VAL A 276 10.43 7.28 -16.27
C VAL A 276 9.85 8.08 -15.10
N ALA A 277 10.15 7.72 -13.86
CA ALA A 277 9.71 8.47 -12.68
C ALA A 277 10.28 9.89 -12.62
N GLN A 278 11.58 10.07 -12.91
CA GLN A 278 12.23 11.38 -12.95
C GLN A 278 11.63 12.27 -14.06
N ARG A 279 11.37 11.72 -15.25
CA ARG A 279 10.66 12.44 -16.34
C ARG A 279 9.24 12.83 -15.94
N LEU A 280 8.51 11.92 -15.30
CA LEU A 280 7.14 12.16 -14.84
C LEU A 280 7.11 13.22 -13.73
N ALA A 281 8.07 13.20 -12.80
CA ALA A 281 8.20 14.19 -11.75
C ALA A 281 8.38 15.61 -12.32
N GLN A 282 9.30 15.78 -13.28
CA GLN A 282 9.51 17.05 -13.96
C GLN A 282 8.22 17.55 -14.64
N LEU A 283 7.53 16.68 -15.40
CA LEU A 283 6.27 17.00 -16.06
C LEU A 283 5.16 17.41 -15.08
N VAL A 284 5.01 16.73 -13.95
CA VAL A 284 4.01 17.06 -12.93
C VAL A 284 4.32 18.40 -12.27
N SER A 285 5.56 18.64 -11.84
CA SER A 285 5.97 19.92 -11.26
C SER A 285 5.75 21.08 -12.22
N ASP A 286 6.27 20.99 -13.45
CA ASP A 286 6.27 22.10 -14.41
C ASP A 286 4.88 22.43 -14.97
N ARG A 287 4.02 21.42 -15.13
CA ARG A 287 2.79 21.54 -15.95
C ARG A 287 1.49 21.32 -15.19
N LEU A 288 1.52 20.65 -14.04
CA LEU A 288 0.37 20.58 -13.12
C LEU A 288 0.52 21.58 -11.95
N GLY A 289 1.75 22.04 -11.66
CA GLY A 289 2.03 22.88 -10.50
C GLY A 289 1.86 22.15 -9.16
N ALA A 290 1.93 20.82 -9.19
CA ALA A 290 1.81 19.97 -8.00
C ALA A 290 3.21 19.59 -7.48
N GLU A 291 3.37 19.55 -6.16
CA GLU A 291 4.58 19.08 -5.51
C GLU A 291 4.78 17.58 -5.77
N VAL A 292 6.01 17.17 -6.05
CA VAL A 292 6.34 15.76 -6.31
C VAL A 292 7.32 15.25 -5.26
N VAL A 293 6.98 14.09 -4.67
CA VAL A 293 7.87 13.32 -3.82
C VAL A 293 8.20 12.00 -4.53
N LEU A 294 9.48 11.71 -4.70
CA LEU A 294 9.93 10.40 -5.17
C LEU A 294 10.21 9.49 -3.97
N THR A 295 9.79 8.21 -4.01
CA THR A 295 10.15 7.25 -2.93
C THR A 295 11.63 6.92 -2.91
N ARG A 296 12.29 7.01 -4.08
CA ARG A 296 13.75 7.04 -4.27
C ARG A 296 14.12 7.99 -5.41
N SER A 297 15.22 8.72 -5.27
CA SER A 297 15.76 9.57 -6.34
C SER A 297 16.96 8.94 -7.05
N ALA A 298 17.55 7.88 -6.46
CA ALA A 298 18.74 7.19 -6.96
C ALA A 298 18.52 5.66 -7.08
N ASP A 299 19.61 4.92 -7.35
CA ASP A 299 19.65 3.46 -7.35
C ASP A 299 19.76 2.88 -5.92
N GLU A 300 18.72 3.08 -5.13
CA GLU A 300 18.64 2.71 -3.72
C GLU A 300 17.49 1.73 -3.45
N PHE A 301 17.65 0.82 -2.48
CA PHE A 301 16.63 -0.17 -2.14
C PHE A 301 15.64 0.40 -1.11
N VAL A 302 14.40 0.63 -1.53
CA VAL A 302 13.29 1.04 -0.64
C VAL A 302 12.35 -0.14 -0.38
N PRO A 303 12.14 -0.56 0.89
CA PRO A 303 11.14 -1.56 1.26
C PRO A 303 9.72 -1.19 0.79
N LEU A 304 8.86 -2.19 0.56
CA LEU A 304 7.53 -1.95 -0.03
C LEU A 304 6.63 -1.12 0.90
N GLU A 305 6.73 -1.40 2.20
CA GLU A 305 6.06 -0.70 3.29
C GLU A 305 6.50 0.77 3.34
N ARG A 306 7.81 1.01 3.23
CA ARG A 306 8.41 2.35 3.28
C ARG A 306 7.97 3.25 2.13
N ARG A 307 7.65 2.69 0.96
CA ARG A 307 7.11 3.44 -0.19
C ARG A 307 5.77 4.08 0.15
N THR A 308 4.88 3.32 0.81
CA THR A 308 3.59 3.84 1.29
C THR A 308 3.73 4.75 2.52
N GLU A 309 4.66 4.46 3.44
CA GLU A 309 4.96 5.38 4.54
C GLU A 309 5.40 6.76 4.05
N ILE A 310 6.26 6.82 3.02
CA ILE A 310 6.70 8.09 2.42
C ILE A 310 5.47 8.86 1.89
N ALA A 311 4.53 8.18 1.25
CA ALA A 311 3.33 8.80 0.71
C ALA A 311 2.37 9.36 1.78
N ASN A 312 2.14 8.59 2.85
CA ASN A 312 1.24 8.99 3.94
C ASN A 312 1.88 10.10 4.79
N ASN A 313 3.18 9.99 5.13
CA ASN A 313 3.91 11.04 5.86
C ASN A 313 3.98 12.36 5.07
N ALA A 314 4.16 12.28 3.75
CA ALA A 314 4.12 13.43 2.87
C ALA A 314 2.69 13.99 2.67
N ARG A 315 1.64 13.27 3.10
CA ARG A 315 0.22 13.61 2.88
C ARG A 315 -0.07 13.89 1.40
N ALA A 316 0.35 12.99 0.51
CA ALA A 316 0.09 13.14 -0.91
C ALA A 316 -1.39 12.89 -1.25
N ASP A 317 -1.90 13.60 -2.25
CA ASP A 317 -3.26 13.42 -2.76
C ASP A 317 -3.37 12.22 -3.72
N LEU A 318 -2.24 11.77 -4.30
CA LEU A 318 -2.14 10.62 -5.20
C LEU A 318 -0.82 9.84 -5.03
N PHE A 319 -0.88 8.52 -5.26
CA PHE A 319 0.28 7.63 -5.30
C PHE A 319 0.36 6.87 -6.65
N VAL A 320 1.53 6.90 -7.29
CA VAL A 320 1.79 6.26 -8.59
C VAL A 320 3.05 5.41 -8.54
N SER A 321 2.90 4.09 -8.40
CA SER A 321 4.00 3.14 -8.53
C SER A 321 4.22 2.77 -10.01
N LEU A 322 5.48 2.73 -10.43
CA LEU A 322 5.90 2.44 -11.81
C LEU A 322 6.70 1.13 -11.85
N HIS A 323 6.29 0.21 -12.73
CA HIS A 323 6.86 -1.13 -12.88
C HIS A 323 6.95 -1.55 -14.36
N VAL A 324 7.68 -2.64 -14.64
CA VAL A 324 7.81 -3.21 -15.99
C VAL A 324 7.72 -4.74 -15.97
N ASN A 325 6.47 -5.20 -16.09
CA ASN A 325 5.99 -6.58 -16.09
C ASN A 325 6.88 -7.63 -16.79
N SER A 326 6.69 -8.89 -16.39
CA SER A 326 7.47 -10.03 -16.85
C SER A 326 6.58 -11.22 -17.22
N SER A 327 7.03 -12.03 -18.18
CA SER A 327 6.36 -13.29 -18.51
C SER A 327 7.33 -14.36 -18.99
N ARG A 328 7.04 -15.61 -18.60
CA ARG A 328 7.68 -16.81 -19.17
C ARG A 328 7.47 -16.94 -20.68
N TYR A 329 6.43 -16.30 -21.22
CA TYR A 329 6.13 -16.27 -22.65
C TYR A 329 6.58 -14.94 -23.26
N ARG A 330 7.72 -14.94 -23.96
CA ARG A 330 8.32 -13.75 -24.58
C ARG A 330 7.46 -13.05 -25.66
N SER A 331 6.36 -13.66 -26.07
CA SER A 331 5.36 -13.09 -26.99
C SER A 331 4.31 -12.22 -26.29
N VAL A 332 4.18 -12.32 -24.97
CA VAL A 332 3.30 -11.44 -24.18
C VAL A 332 3.82 -10.02 -24.27
N ASN A 333 2.89 -9.07 -24.47
CA ASN A 333 3.15 -7.65 -24.62
C ASN A 333 1.96 -6.85 -24.08
N GLY A 334 2.12 -5.52 -24.01
CA GLY A 334 1.05 -4.60 -23.67
C GLY A 334 1.12 -4.06 -22.25
N ILE A 335 0.34 -3.01 -22.00
CA ILE A 335 0.29 -2.29 -20.73
C ILE A 335 -0.93 -2.67 -19.89
N GLU A 336 -0.79 -2.65 -18.57
CA GLU A 336 -1.87 -2.78 -17.60
C GLU A 336 -1.68 -1.78 -16.45
N THR A 337 -2.78 -1.30 -15.87
CA THR A 337 -2.75 -0.44 -14.67
C THR A 337 -3.57 -1.09 -13.58
N PHE A 338 -2.99 -1.21 -12.39
CA PHE A 338 -3.61 -1.83 -11.24
C PHE A 338 -4.03 -0.80 -10.21
N TYR A 339 -5.11 -1.11 -9.51
CA TYR A 339 -5.45 -0.51 -8.22
C TYR A 339 -5.66 -1.62 -7.18
N LEU A 340 -5.65 -1.23 -5.92
CA LEU A 340 -5.77 -2.16 -4.79
C LEU A 340 -7.05 -2.99 -4.88
N ASP A 341 -6.95 -4.29 -4.60
CA ASP A 341 -8.10 -5.11 -4.22
C ASP A 341 -8.13 -5.39 -2.72
N LEU A 342 -9.32 -5.24 -2.13
CA LEU A 342 -9.68 -5.57 -0.75
C LEU A 342 -11.18 -5.92 -0.74
N THR A 343 -11.52 -7.10 -1.25
CA THR A 343 -12.87 -7.67 -1.08
C THR A 343 -13.12 -7.96 0.42
N ASP A 344 -14.35 -7.98 0.94
CA ASP A 344 -15.58 -8.39 0.26
C ASP A 344 -16.70 -7.34 0.23
N SER A 345 -17.49 -7.42 -0.85
CA SER A 345 -18.83 -6.82 -1.03
C SER A 345 -18.96 -5.29 -0.96
N GLU A 346 -18.98 -4.66 -2.14
CA GLU A 346 -19.43 -3.27 -2.31
C GLU A 346 -20.93 -3.11 -1.96
N ALA A 347 -21.73 -4.19 -2.07
CA ALA A 347 -23.16 -4.19 -1.77
C ALA A 347 -23.46 -4.04 -0.27
N ASP A 348 -22.67 -4.68 0.61
CA ASP A 348 -22.85 -4.55 2.06
C ASP A 348 -22.54 -3.12 2.57
N LEU A 349 -21.68 -2.39 1.86
CA LEU A 349 -21.44 -0.96 2.11
C LEU A 349 -22.63 -0.09 1.67
N GLU A 350 -23.28 -0.41 0.54
CA GLU A 350 -24.44 0.34 0.04
C GLU A 350 -25.70 0.06 0.88
N VAL A 351 -25.90 -1.18 1.33
CA VAL A 351 -26.96 -1.55 2.28
C VAL A 351 -26.74 -0.83 3.60
N ALA A 352 -25.53 -0.88 4.17
CA ALA A 352 -25.19 -0.12 5.37
C ALA A 352 -25.42 1.39 5.19
N ALA A 353 -25.10 1.96 4.02
CA ALA A 353 -25.33 3.37 3.71
C ALA A 353 -26.82 3.76 3.71
N ARG A 354 -27.74 2.85 3.34
CA ARG A 354 -29.19 3.08 3.45
C ARG A 354 -29.70 2.93 4.88
N GLU A 355 -29.27 1.88 5.58
CA GLU A 355 -29.52 1.68 7.03
C GLU A 355 -28.89 2.77 7.92
N ASN A 356 -28.04 3.63 7.35
CA ASN A 356 -27.44 4.75 8.09
C ASN A 356 -28.43 5.88 8.40
N ALA A 357 -29.51 6.03 7.64
CA ALA A 357 -30.36 7.22 7.67
C ALA A 357 -31.24 7.43 8.92
N GLY A 358 -31.34 6.45 9.84
CA GLY A 358 -32.39 6.44 10.88
C GLY A 358 -31.99 6.05 12.31
N SER A 359 -30.71 6.14 12.72
CA SER A 359 -30.29 5.63 14.04
C SER A 359 -29.31 6.51 14.85
N THR A 360 -29.52 6.47 16.17
CA THR A 360 -28.69 7.08 17.23
C THR A 360 -27.39 6.29 17.45
N ARG A 361 -26.43 6.43 16.54
CA ARG A 361 -25.12 5.75 16.62
C ARG A 361 -24.17 6.38 17.65
N SER A 362 -23.25 5.56 18.15
CA SER A 362 -22.11 5.97 18.97
C SER A 362 -20.97 6.57 18.13
N VAL A 363 -20.09 7.34 18.78
CA VAL A 363 -18.89 7.94 18.16
C VAL A 363 -17.96 6.88 17.56
N HIS A 364 -17.89 5.67 18.15
CA HIS A 364 -17.08 4.58 17.62
C HIS A 364 -17.63 4.05 16.29
N GLU A 365 -18.93 3.83 16.19
CA GLU A 365 -19.58 3.38 14.94
C GLU A 365 -19.46 4.43 13.84
N LEU A 366 -19.51 5.72 14.19
CA LEU A 366 -19.21 6.82 13.26
C LEU A 366 -17.76 6.76 12.76
N SER A 367 -16.78 6.48 13.63
CA SER A 367 -15.38 6.38 13.21
C SER A 367 -15.11 5.22 12.24
N GLU A 368 -15.71 4.04 12.48
CA GLU A 368 -15.64 2.90 11.56
C GLU A 368 -16.40 3.16 10.25
N LEU A 369 -17.53 3.87 10.31
CA LEU A 369 -18.27 4.27 9.11
C LEU A 369 -17.46 5.23 8.24
N ILE A 370 -16.84 6.27 8.84
CA ILE A 370 -15.95 7.19 8.12
C ILE A 370 -14.77 6.43 7.50
N ARG A 371 -14.15 5.48 8.22
CA ARG A 371 -13.06 4.65 7.70
C ARG A 371 -13.50 3.78 6.51
N LYS A 372 -14.70 3.20 6.57
CA LYS A 372 -15.29 2.43 5.45
C LYS A 372 -15.62 3.29 4.24
N ILE A 373 -16.18 4.49 4.44
CA ILE A 373 -16.48 5.44 3.36
C ILE A 373 -15.18 5.90 2.70
N ALA A 374 -14.18 6.33 3.49
CA ALA A 374 -12.88 6.75 2.97
C ALA A 374 -12.16 5.63 2.18
N LEU A 375 -12.27 4.38 2.63
CA LEU A 375 -11.74 3.22 1.88
C LEU A 375 -12.50 2.99 0.57
N SER A 376 -13.83 3.09 0.57
CA SER A 376 -14.67 2.97 -0.63
C SER A 376 -14.33 4.06 -1.65
N ASP A 377 -14.23 5.32 -1.20
CA ASP A 377 -13.81 6.45 -2.04
C ASP A 377 -12.39 6.28 -2.57
N LYS A 378 -11.42 5.84 -1.73
CA LYS A 378 -10.06 5.50 -2.20
C LYS A 378 -10.12 4.50 -3.35
N LEU A 379 -10.89 3.41 -3.22
CA LEU A 379 -10.98 2.38 -4.24
C LEU A 379 -11.63 2.90 -5.53
N LYS A 380 -12.73 3.66 -5.42
CA LYS A 380 -13.45 4.26 -6.56
C LYS A 380 -12.59 5.27 -7.30
N GLU A 381 -11.92 6.18 -6.59
CA GLU A 381 -11.00 7.14 -7.20
C GLU A 381 -9.74 6.48 -7.77
N SER A 382 -9.18 5.46 -7.12
CA SER A 382 -8.03 4.71 -7.67
C SER A 382 -8.39 4.03 -8.99
N ARG A 383 -9.61 3.52 -9.12
CA ARG A 383 -10.15 2.93 -10.36
C ARG A 383 -10.31 3.96 -11.47
N GLU A 384 -10.87 5.14 -11.17
CA GLU A 384 -10.98 6.24 -12.15
C GLU A 384 -9.61 6.76 -12.59
N PHE A 385 -8.70 6.93 -11.64
CA PHE A 385 -7.33 7.37 -11.89
C PHE A 385 -6.57 6.37 -12.77
N ALA A 386 -6.62 5.07 -12.44
CA ALA A 386 -6.09 4.02 -13.28
C ALA A 386 -6.74 4.01 -14.68
N GLY A 387 -8.05 4.26 -14.76
CA GLY A 387 -8.79 4.40 -16.02
C GLY A 387 -8.30 5.55 -16.91
N ALA A 388 -7.95 6.69 -16.33
CA ALA A 388 -7.38 7.82 -17.05
C ALA A 388 -5.95 7.53 -17.54
N VAL A 389 -5.10 6.99 -16.67
CA VAL A 389 -3.68 6.66 -16.98
C VAL A 389 -3.58 5.55 -18.03
N GLN A 390 -4.29 4.43 -17.87
CA GLN A 390 -4.33 3.34 -18.85
C GLN A 390 -4.80 3.83 -20.24
N GLN A 391 -5.81 4.71 -20.28
CA GLN A 391 -6.36 5.24 -21.53
C GLN A 391 -5.44 6.27 -22.20
N ALA A 392 -4.60 6.98 -21.44
CA ALA A 392 -3.58 7.87 -21.98
C ALA A 392 -2.37 7.09 -22.50
N LEU A 393 -1.81 6.17 -21.70
CA LEU A 393 -0.73 5.27 -22.11
C LEU A 393 -1.08 4.49 -23.38
N TYR A 394 -2.26 3.85 -23.45
CA TYR A 394 -2.59 3.01 -24.61
C TYR A 394 -2.62 3.77 -25.94
N ARG A 395 -3.03 5.05 -25.93
CA ARG A 395 -3.03 5.90 -27.13
C ARG A 395 -1.61 6.06 -27.69
N VAL A 396 -0.64 6.36 -26.83
CA VAL A 396 0.77 6.56 -27.20
C VAL A 396 1.46 5.24 -27.55
N VAL A 397 1.26 4.20 -26.73
CA VAL A 397 1.87 2.88 -26.93
C VAL A 397 1.40 2.25 -28.25
N ARG A 398 0.11 2.33 -28.58
CA ARG A 398 -0.45 1.82 -29.85
C ARG A 398 0.08 2.56 -31.09
N GLN A 399 0.39 3.86 -30.97
CA GLN A 399 0.99 4.65 -32.06
C GLN A 399 2.44 4.22 -32.37
N VAL A 400 3.20 3.79 -31.35
CA VAL A 400 4.59 3.33 -31.52
C VAL A 400 4.67 1.83 -31.84
N ASN A 401 3.77 1.03 -31.26
CA ASN A 401 3.67 -0.41 -31.49
C ASN A 401 2.20 -0.82 -31.67
N GLY A 402 1.76 -0.88 -32.93
CA GLY A 402 0.39 -1.26 -33.29
C GLY A 402 -0.02 -2.69 -32.90
N GLN A 403 0.94 -3.54 -32.48
CA GLN A 403 0.71 -4.89 -31.96
C GLN A 403 0.64 -4.97 -30.43
N SER A 404 0.91 -3.85 -29.72
CA SER A 404 0.88 -3.80 -28.26
C SER A 404 -0.56 -3.79 -27.74
N ARG A 405 -0.84 -4.62 -26.73
CA ARG A 405 -2.19 -4.83 -26.20
C ARG A 405 -2.57 -3.80 -25.12
N ASN A 406 -3.81 -3.32 -25.16
CA ASN A 406 -4.45 -2.78 -23.96
C ASN A 406 -4.88 -3.96 -23.08
N ARG A 407 -4.26 -4.12 -21.91
CA ARG A 407 -4.54 -5.24 -20.99
C ARG A 407 -5.47 -4.83 -19.84
N GLY A 408 -6.00 -3.60 -19.91
CA GLY A 408 -7.05 -3.07 -19.06
C GLY A 408 -6.58 -2.48 -17.74
N VAL A 409 -7.56 -2.01 -16.98
CA VAL A 409 -7.42 -1.69 -15.56
C VAL A 409 -7.84 -2.90 -14.74
N LYS A 410 -7.11 -3.22 -13.66
CA LYS A 410 -7.33 -4.44 -12.85
C LYS A 410 -7.31 -4.15 -11.35
N LYS A 411 -8.08 -4.92 -10.59
CA LYS A 411 -7.92 -5.05 -9.14
C LYS A 411 -6.80 -6.07 -8.84
N ALA A 412 -5.92 -5.78 -7.88
CA ALA A 412 -4.95 -6.76 -7.35
C ALA A 412 -4.42 -6.38 -5.94
N PRO A 413 -4.11 -7.36 -5.07
CA PRO A 413 -3.61 -7.13 -3.71
C PRO A 413 -2.09 -6.82 -3.67
N PHE A 414 -1.64 -5.82 -4.44
CA PHE A 414 -0.24 -5.39 -4.43
C PHE A 414 0.13 -4.72 -3.11
N VAL A 415 1.16 -5.24 -2.42
CA VAL A 415 1.61 -4.74 -1.10
C VAL A 415 1.88 -3.23 -1.10
N VAL A 416 2.48 -2.71 -2.17
CA VAL A 416 2.79 -1.29 -2.36
C VAL A 416 1.54 -0.38 -2.52
N LEU A 417 0.34 -0.96 -2.60
CA LEU A 417 -0.94 -0.21 -2.62
C LEU A 417 -1.76 -0.40 -1.34
N ILE A 418 -1.48 -1.43 -0.53
CA ILE A 418 -2.22 -1.76 0.70
C ILE A 418 -2.05 -0.64 1.75
N GLY A 419 -0.83 -0.16 1.95
CA GLY A 419 -0.51 0.85 2.98
C GLY A 419 -0.85 2.30 2.62
N ALA A 420 -1.15 2.60 1.36
CA ALA A 420 -1.43 3.97 0.91
C ALA A 420 -2.76 4.50 1.47
N GLU A 421 -2.79 5.71 2.03
CA GLU A 421 -4.03 6.34 2.52
C GLU A 421 -4.83 7.07 1.43
N MET A 422 -4.16 7.49 0.35
CA MET A 422 -4.72 8.23 -0.79
C MET A 422 -5.01 7.31 -2.00
N PRO A 423 -5.74 7.77 -3.04
CA PRO A 423 -5.93 7.01 -4.28
C PRO A 423 -4.59 6.61 -4.92
N SER A 424 -4.45 5.32 -5.21
CA SER A 424 -3.16 4.66 -5.38
C SER A 424 -3.18 3.66 -6.54
N ILE A 425 -2.25 3.80 -7.50
CA ILE A 425 -2.15 2.93 -8.67
C ILE A 425 -0.74 2.35 -8.86
N LEU A 426 -0.65 1.20 -9.52
CA LEU A 426 0.58 0.61 -10.05
C LEU A 426 0.48 0.51 -11.56
N VAL A 427 1.46 1.04 -12.28
CA VAL A 427 1.47 1.15 -13.76
C VAL A 427 2.51 0.21 -14.35
N GLU A 428 2.07 -0.74 -15.17
CA GLU A 428 2.95 -1.64 -15.92
C GLU A 428 3.22 -1.07 -17.32
N LEU A 429 4.46 -0.64 -17.55
CA LEU A 429 4.87 0.10 -18.76
C LEU A 429 5.05 -0.77 -20.02
N GLY A 430 4.93 -2.09 -19.88
CA GLY A 430 5.13 -3.10 -20.92
C GLY A 430 5.73 -4.38 -20.34
N PHE A 431 6.10 -5.35 -21.18
CA PHE A 431 6.75 -6.59 -20.75
C PHE A 431 8.25 -6.58 -21.07
N ILE A 432 9.14 -6.36 -20.09
CA ILE A 432 10.60 -6.29 -20.33
C ILE A 432 11.19 -7.63 -20.82
N THR A 433 10.49 -8.75 -20.56
CA THR A 433 10.83 -10.08 -21.11
C THR A 433 10.60 -10.21 -22.62
N ASN A 434 9.85 -9.30 -23.24
CA ASN A 434 9.54 -9.26 -24.66
C ASN A 434 10.64 -8.49 -25.42
N PRO A 435 11.36 -9.10 -26.39
CA PRO A 435 12.46 -8.43 -27.10
C PRO A 435 12.06 -7.19 -27.92
N GLN A 436 10.79 -7.06 -28.32
CA GLN A 436 10.31 -5.86 -29.01
C GLN A 436 10.04 -4.72 -28.02
N GLU A 437 9.42 -5.01 -26.86
CA GLU A 437 9.14 -3.99 -25.85
C GLU A 437 10.43 -3.59 -25.09
N GLU A 438 11.35 -4.53 -24.79
CA GLU A 438 12.69 -4.19 -24.25
C GLU A 438 13.42 -3.19 -25.17
N ARG A 439 13.44 -3.44 -26.49
CA ARG A 439 14.07 -2.54 -27.47
C ARG A 439 13.43 -1.15 -27.53
N LEU A 440 12.12 -1.05 -27.29
CA LEU A 440 11.44 0.24 -27.17
C LEU A 440 11.80 0.92 -25.84
N LEU A 441 11.77 0.19 -24.73
CA LEU A 441 12.12 0.70 -23.39
C LEU A 441 13.58 1.15 -23.29
N LYS A 442 14.51 0.57 -24.06
CA LYS A 442 15.89 1.09 -24.18
C LYS A 442 15.97 2.50 -24.78
N ASN A 443 15.00 2.93 -25.58
CA ASN A 443 15.00 4.24 -26.23
C ASN A 443 14.52 5.36 -25.28
N PRO A 444 15.36 6.35 -24.93
CA PRO A 444 14.97 7.44 -24.02
C PRO A 444 13.78 8.27 -24.53
N ALA A 445 13.64 8.43 -25.85
CA ALA A 445 12.51 9.16 -26.44
C ALA A 445 11.19 8.38 -26.34
N TYR A 446 11.23 7.05 -26.22
CA TYR A 446 10.03 6.26 -25.89
C TYR A 446 9.69 6.39 -24.40
N ARG A 447 10.68 6.36 -23.51
CA ARG A 447 10.48 6.58 -22.07
C ARG A 447 9.91 7.98 -21.76
N GLN A 448 10.35 9.00 -22.49
CA GLN A 448 9.74 10.35 -22.45
C GLN A 448 8.26 10.31 -22.85
N ARG A 449 7.92 9.70 -23.99
CA ARG A 449 6.53 9.55 -24.44
C ARG A 449 5.65 8.77 -23.44
N LEU A 450 6.20 7.77 -22.74
CA LEU A 450 5.49 7.09 -21.65
C LEU A 450 5.22 8.04 -20.47
N ALA A 451 6.21 8.84 -20.06
CA ALA A 451 6.03 9.84 -19.01
C ALA A 451 5.00 10.92 -19.39
N GLU A 452 5.02 11.44 -20.63
CA GLU A 452 3.96 12.33 -21.14
C GLU A 452 2.57 11.68 -21.08
N ALA A 453 2.46 10.39 -21.38
CA ALA A 453 1.18 9.69 -21.37
C ALA A 453 0.65 9.48 -19.95
N ILE A 454 1.50 9.15 -18.98
CA ILE A 454 1.11 9.07 -17.57
C ILE A 454 0.72 10.46 -17.05
N PHE A 455 1.49 11.50 -17.38
CA PHE A 455 1.15 12.89 -17.07
C PHE A 455 -0.22 13.28 -17.62
N GLN A 456 -0.52 12.97 -18.89
CA GLN A 456 -1.85 13.23 -19.48
C GLN A 456 -2.97 12.49 -18.75
N GLY A 457 -2.71 11.28 -18.24
CA GLY A 457 -3.65 10.54 -17.39
C GLY A 457 -3.92 11.22 -16.05
N ILE A 458 -2.85 11.63 -15.35
CA ILE A 458 -2.91 12.42 -14.11
C ILE A 458 -3.67 13.73 -14.34
N GLU A 459 -3.34 14.46 -15.41
CA GLU A 459 -3.93 15.76 -15.71
C GLU A 459 -5.44 15.66 -16.02
N VAL A 460 -5.85 14.66 -16.81
CA VAL A 460 -7.28 14.36 -17.07
C VAL A 460 -8.01 13.97 -15.79
N TYR A 461 -7.39 13.19 -14.91
CA TYR A 461 -7.98 12.80 -13.63
C TYR A 461 -8.11 14.01 -12.68
N ALA A 462 -7.06 14.82 -12.52
CA ALA A 462 -7.08 16.01 -11.66
C ALA A 462 -8.13 17.04 -12.13
N LYS A 463 -8.22 17.28 -13.45
CA LYS A 463 -9.28 18.09 -14.09
C LYS A 463 -10.69 17.49 -13.97
N SER A 464 -10.84 16.27 -13.46
CA SER A 464 -12.14 15.67 -13.12
C SER A 464 -12.58 15.91 -11.68
N LEU A 465 -11.64 16.27 -10.79
CA LEU A 465 -11.90 16.57 -9.37
C LEU A 465 -12.21 18.05 -9.15
N SER A 466 -11.42 18.94 -9.75
CA SER A 466 -11.54 20.40 -9.55
C SER A 466 -12.11 21.10 -10.79
N HIS A 467 -13.24 21.81 -10.63
CA HIS A 467 -13.87 22.56 -11.72
C HIS A 467 -13.60 24.06 -11.63
N PHE A 468 -13.01 24.59 -12.69
CA PHE A 468 -13.19 25.98 -13.11
C PHE A 468 -13.29 25.98 -14.64
N ARG A 469 -14.45 26.42 -15.17
CA ARG A 469 -14.62 26.73 -16.59
C ARG A 469 -14.57 28.24 -16.74
N THR A 470 -13.64 28.74 -17.56
CA THR A 470 -13.91 30.00 -18.28
C THR A 470 -15.18 29.79 -19.08
N ALA A 471 -16.13 30.71 -19.02
CA ALA A 471 -17.27 30.63 -19.92
C ALA A 471 -16.74 30.77 -21.35
N ALA A 472 -17.12 29.84 -22.22
CA ALA A 472 -16.88 30.04 -23.65
C ALA A 472 -17.78 31.18 -24.10
N THR A 473 -17.18 32.27 -24.59
CA THR A 473 -17.92 33.31 -25.30
C THR A 473 -18.55 32.68 -26.54
N THR A 474 -19.86 32.49 -26.50
CA THR A 474 -20.67 32.20 -27.68
C THR A 474 -20.67 33.44 -28.56
N GLY A 475 -19.71 33.50 -29.48
CA GLY A 475 -19.83 34.37 -30.64
C GLY A 475 -20.79 33.73 -31.62
N ASP A 476 -21.99 34.29 -31.73
CA ASP A 476 -22.81 34.14 -32.93
C ASP A 476 -22.26 35.12 -33.99
N GLU A 477 -21.61 34.59 -35.03
CA GLU A 477 -21.52 35.13 -36.40
C GLU A 477 -20.94 34.08 -37.37
#